data_AF-A0A915D3Y0-F1
#
_entry.id   AF-A0A915D3Y0-F1
#
_cell.length_a   1.000
_cell.length_b   1.000
_cell.length_c   1.000
_cell.angle_alpha   90.00
_cell.angle_beta   90.00
_cell.angle_gamma   90.00
#
_symmetry.space_group_name_H-M   'P 1'
#
loop_
_entity.id
_entity.type
_entity.pdbx_description
1 polymer ?
#
loop_
_entity_poly.entity_id
_entity_poly.type
_entity_poly.pdbx_seq_one_letter_code
_entity_poly.pdbx_strand_id
1 'polypeptide(L)'
;MNPSSSRAGMNTPKRGGSAVSAGSITDEQFRAAFEAVEHVRINSSSSKELLSEFQKHCAILENTNNDWSKRNKSLQALRSLMMQNAAENHEFVNQCYQIVGAALSVSVKDLRSQVCREACITIAYFCTKMGTNFWKVAELVLQRL
;
A
#
# COMPACT_ATOMS: atom_id res chain seq x y z
N MET A 1 31.50 52.39 34.85
CA MET A 1 31.16 50.94 34.80
C MET A 1 29.78 50.80 34.18
N ASN A 2 29.71 49.95 33.16
CA ASN A 2 28.57 49.49 32.35
C ASN A 2 27.89 50.40 31.30
N PRO A 3 27.48 49.81 30.15
CA PRO A 3 27.63 50.41 28.83
C PRO A 3 26.32 50.57 28.04
N SER A 4 26.42 51.28 26.91
CA SER A 4 25.40 51.50 25.88
C SER A 4 24.78 50.23 25.30
N SER A 5 23.47 50.26 25.02
CA SER A 5 22.93 49.64 23.79
C SER A 5 21.51 50.08 23.46
N SER A 6 21.38 50.71 22.30
CA SER A 6 20.15 51.13 21.64
C SER A 6 19.31 49.91 21.23
N ARG A 7 18.02 49.90 21.59
CA ARG A 7 17.08 48.86 21.19
C ARG A 7 16.40 49.25 19.87
N ALA A 8 17.00 48.83 18.75
CA ALA A 8 16.35 48.90 17.43
C ALA A 8 15.25 47.82 17.34
N GLY A 9 14.06 48.24 16.94
CA GLY A 9 12.94 47.34 16.67
C GLY A 9 13.22 46.47 15.44
N MET A 10 13.01 45.16 15.58
CA MET A 10 13.10 44.23 14.46
C MET A 10 11.72 43.62 14.24
N ASN A 11 11.09 44.07 13.16
CA ASN A 11 9.84 43.56 12.61
C ASN A 11 10.06 42.09 12.20
N THR A 12 9.41 41.14 12.86
CA THR A 12 9.47 39.73 12.45
C THR A 12 8.61 39.52 11.20
N PRO A 13 9.16 38.96 10.11
CA PRO A 13 8.35 38.66 8.94
C PRO A 13 7.46 37.45 9.27
N LYS A 14 6.15 37.66 9.14
CA LYS A 14 5.11 36.63 9.22
C LYS A 14 5.30 35.66 8.05
N ARG A 15 6.15 34.64 8.22
CA ARG A 15 6.25 33.51 7.29
C ARG A 15 5.03 32.63 7.49
N GLY A 16 4.04 32.80 6.60
CA GLY A 16 3.06 31.77 6.30
C GLY A 16 3.79 30.57 5.70
N GLY A 17 4.23 29.66 6.56
CA GLY A 17 4.66 28.33 6.18
C GLY A 17 3.66 27.37 6.80
N SER A 18 2.88 26.68 5.97
CA SER A 18 2.15 25.49 6.40
C SER A 18 3.17 24.56 7.06
N ALA A 19 3.14 24.49 8.38
CA ALA A 19 3.89 23.52 9.14
C ALA A 19 3.31 22.15 8.83
N VAL A 20 3.77 21.53 7.74
CA VAL A 20 3.64 20.10 7.56
C VAL A 20 4.41 19.46 8.70
N SER A 21 3.67 19.08 9.75
CA SER A 21 4.22 18.32 10.87
C SER A 21 4.96 17.11 10.31
N ALA A 22 6.19 16.89 10.77
CA ALA A 22 6.93 15.68 10.43
C ALA A 22 6.04 14.45 10.71
N GLY A 23 5.69 13.70 9.66
CA GLY A 23 4.72 12.60 9.71
C GLY A 23 3.42 12.80 8.93
N SER A 24 3.13 14.00 8.43
CA SER A 24 1.98 14.26 7.53
C SER A 24 2.24 13.65 6.15
N ILE A 25 1.59 12.53 5.84
CA ILE A 25 1.52 11.98 4.47
C ILE A 25 0.35 12.66 3.75
N THR A 26 0.64 13.36 2.64
CA THR A 26 -0.38 13.94 1.76
C THR A 26 -1.09 12.86 0.94
N ASP A 27 -2.31 13.14 0.46
CA ASP A 27 -3.04 12.24 -0.44
C ASP A 27 -2.24 11.95 -1.71
N GLU A 28 -1.52 12.94 -2.24
CA GLU A 28 -0.64 12.77 -3.40
C GLU A 28 0.50 11.81 -3.11
N GLN A 29 1.13 11.91 -1.94
CA GLN A 29 2.20 10.99 -1.53
C GLN A 29 1.68 9.57 -1.31
N PHE A 30 0.46 9.42 -0.77
CA PHE A 30 -0.17 8.11 -0.61
C PHE A 30 -0.50 7.49 -1.96
N ARG A 31 -1.08 8.25 -2.89
CA ARG A 31 -1.37 7.80 -4.26
C ARG A 31 -0.09 7.47 -5.04
N ALA A 32 0.96 8.26 -4.89
CA ALA A 32 2.26 7.98 -5.51
C ALA A 32 2.83 6.61 -5.04
N ALA A 33 2.52 6.18 -3.82
CA ALA A 33 2.98 4.89 -3.30
C ALA A 33 2.31 3.68 -3.98
N PHE A 34 1.18 3.86 -4.67
CA PHE A 34 0.52 2.77 -5.39
C PHE A 34 1.42 2.20 -6.48
N GLU A 35 2.05 3.09 -7.26
CA GLU A 35 2.87 2.76 -8.43
C GLU A 35 4.37 2.69 -8.12
N ALA A 36 4.78 3.04 -6.90
CA ALA A 36 6.16 2.92 -6.42
C ALA A 36 6.55 1.45 -6.13
N VAL A 37 6.44 0.58 -7.12
CA VAL A 37 6.79 -0.85 -7.05
C VAL A 37 7.62 -1.26 -8.26
N GLU A 38 8.44 -2.30 -8.11
CA GLU A 38 9.12 -2.90 -9.25
C GLU A 38 8.08 -3.58 -10.16
N HIS A 39 8.06 -3.20 -11.44
CA HIS A 39 7.14 -3.78 -12.41
C HIS A 39 7.57 -5.20 -12.80
N VAL A 40 6.89 -6.19 -12.22
CA VAL A 40 6.97 -7.58 -12.64
C VAL A 40 6.27 -7.71 -14.00
N ARG A 41 6.98 -8.09 -15.06
CA ARG A 41 6.37 -8.44 -16.34
C ARG A 41 6.04 -9.93 -16.35
N ILE A 42 4.77 -10.27 -16.56
CA ILE A 42 4.38 -11.65 -16.87
C ILE A 42 4.41 -11.79 -18.39
N ASN A 43 5.13 -12.79 -18.88
CA ASN A 43 5.43 -12.95 -20.30
C ASN A 43 4.24 -13.53 -21.09
N SER A 44 3.23 -14.03 -20.39
CA SER A 44 2.06 -14.67 -20.99
C SER A 44 0.76 -13.98 -20.57
N SER A 45 -0.09 -13.68 -21.55
CA SER A 45 -1.43 -13.10 -21.35
C SER A 45 -2.47 -14.10 -20.80
N SER A 46 -2.04 -15.17 -20.10
CA SER A 46 -2.94 -16.23 -19.62
C SER A 46 -3.41 -15.95 -18.20
N SER A 47 -4.74 -15.91 -18.00
CA SER A 47 -5.39 -15.76 -16.70
C SER A 47 -4.87 -16.76 -15.65
N LYS A 48 -4.49 -17.97 -16.09
CA LYS A 48 -4.00 -19.05 -15.23
C LYS A 48 -2.62 -18.75 -14.64
N GLU A 49 -1.72 -18.18 -15.44
CA GLU A 49 -0.37 -17.82 -14.98
C GLU A 49 -0.43 -16.64 -14.01
N LEU A 50 -1.26 -15.65 -14.33
CA LEU A 50 -1.54 -14.52 -13.44
C LEU A 50 -2.08 -15.02 -12.09
N LEU A 51 -3.07 -15.92 -12.09
CA LEU A 51 -3.60 -16.50 -10.85
C LEU A 51 -2.53 -17.24 -10.06
N SER A 52 -1.66 -18.01 -10.73
CA SER A 52 -0.58 -18.75 -10.08
C SER A 52 0.42 -17.82 -9.38
N GLU A 53 0.80 -16.71 -10.02
CA GLU A 53 1.68 -15.71 -9.40
C GLU A 53 1.01 -15.02 -8.21
N PHE A 54 -0.28 -14.69 -8.31
CA PHE A 54 -1.05 -14.19 -7.17
C PHE A 54 -1.05 -15.18 -6.00
N GLN A 55 -1.33 -16.47 -6.25
CA GLN A 55 -1.34 -17.53 -5.23
C GLN A 55 0.01 -17.68 -4.54
N LYS A 56 1.10 -17.68 -5.31
CA LYS A 56 2.48 -17.75 -4.81
C LYS A 56 2.79 -16.61 -3.83
N HIS A 57 2.42 -15.38 -4.18
CA HIS A 57 2.62 -14.24 -3.28
C HIS A 57 1.69 -14.30 -2.06
N CYS A 58 0.43 -14.69 -2.22
CA CYS A 58 -0.50 -14.87 -1.10
C CYS A 58 0.01 -15.90 -0.08
N ALA A 59 0.54 -17.04 -0.53
CA ALA A 59 1.12 -18.06 0.35
C ALA A 59 2.31 -17.54 1.18
N ILE A 60 3.12 -16.63 0.62
CA ILE A 60 4.20 -15.96 1.38
C ILE A 60 3.60 -15.05 2.47
N LEU A 61 2.52 -14.35 2.16
CA LEU A 61 1.89 -13.39 3.07
C LEU A 61 1.11 -14.06 4.21
N GLU A 62 0.55 -15.23 3.99
CA GLU A 62 -0.17 -15.99 5.02
C GLU A 62 0.77 -16.60 6.06
N ASN A 63 2.01 -16.95 5.68
CA ASN A 63 3.01 -17.44 6.61
C ASN A 63 3.72 -16.29 7.34
N THR A 64 3.26 -15.98 8.56
CA THR A 64 3.81 -14.90 9.41
C THR A 64 5.23 -15.16 9.92
N ASN A 65 5.76 -16.37 9.76
CA ASN A 65 7.15 -16.69 10.11
C ASN A 65 8.14 -16.27 9.01
N ASN A 66 7.65 -15.91 7.82
CA ASN A 66 8.51 -15.36 6.76
C ASN A 66 9.13 -14.02 7.19
N ASP A 67 10.33 -13.76 6.68
CA ASP A 67 11.00 -12.47 6.84
C ASP A 67 10.10 -11.31 6.37
N TRP A 68 10.11 -10.22 7.14
CA TRP A 68 9.24 -9.07 6.91
C TRP A 68 9.52 -8.39 5.57
N SER A 69 10.78 -8.35 5.12
CA SER A 69 11.16 -7.76 3.84
C SER A 69 10.64 -8.61 2.68
N LYS A 70 10.68 -9.94 2.83
CA LYS A 70 10.07 -10.88 1.88
C LYS A 70 8.55 -10.68 1.80
N ARG A 71 7.85 -10.53 2.93
CA ARG A 71 6.41 -10.22 2.95
C ARG A 71 6.12 -8.88 2.28
N ASN A 72 6.92 -7.86 2.57
CA ASN A 72 6.78 -6.52 1.97
C ASN A 72 6.91 -6.56 0.44
N LYS A 73 7.92 -7.28 -0.07
CA LYS A 73 8.11 -7.49 -1.51
C LYS A 73 6.94 -8.23 -2.15
N SER A 74 6.35 -9.21 -1.47
CA SER A 74 5.15 -9.90 -1.97
C SER A 74 3.93 -8.97 -2.07
N LEU A 75 3.74 -8.04 -1.12
CA LEU A 75 2.67 -7.03 -1.21
C LEU A 75 2.86 -6.10 -2.42
N GLN A 76 4.09 -5.68 -2.67
CA GLN A 76 4.45 -4.87 -3.84
C GLN A 76 4.25 -5.64 -5.15
N ALA A 77 4.61 -6.92 -5.17
CA ALA A 77 4.38 -7.79 -6.33
C ALA A 77 2.88 -7.95 -6.63
N LEU A 78 2.02 -8.15 -5.62
CA LEU A 78 0.57 -8.17 -5.80
C LEU A 78 0.05 -6.87 -6.45
N ARG A 79 0.55 -5.69 -6.04
CA ARG A 79 0.23 -4.42 -6.71
C ARG A 79 0.70 -4.41 -8.16
N SER A 80 1.94 -4.81 -8.41
CA SER A 80 2.51 -4.87 -9.78
C SER A 80 1.69 -5.79 -10.70
N LEU A 81 1.30 -6.97 -10.21
CA LEU A 81 0.46 -7.92 -10.96
C LEU A 81 -0.90 -7.31 -11.28
N MET A 82 -1.48 -6.60 -10.32
CA MET A 82 -2.76 -5.90 -10.49
C MET A 82 -2.70 -4.75 -11.53
N MET A 83 -1.52 -4.15 -11.77
CA MET A 83 -1.33 -3.12 -12.81
C MET A 83 -1.38 -3.68 -14.24
N GLN A 84 -1.19 -4.99 -14.42
CA GLN A 84 -1.19 -5.65 -15.73
C GLN A 84 -2.61 -5.97 -16.22
N ASN A 85 -3.58 -5.10 -15.91
CA ASN A 85 -5.00 -5.26 -16.24
C ASN A 85 -5.67 -6.52 -15.67
N ALA A 86 -5.15 -7.04 -14.54
CA ALA A 86 -5.74 -8.18 -13.84
C ALA A 86 -7.22 -7.96 -13.49
N ALA A 87 -7.60 -6.72 -13.17
CA ALA A 87 -8.97 -6.34 -12.83
C ALA A 87 -9.96 -6.41 -14.00
N GLU A 88 -9.48 -6.39 -15.26
CA GLU A 88 -10.34 -6.48 -16.45
C GLU A 88 -10.83 -7.92 -16.69
N ASN A 89 -10.14 -8.90 -16.11
CA ASN A 89 -10.47 -10.30 -16.25
C ASN A 89 -11.45 -10.76 -15.15
N HIS A 90 -12.74 -10.79 -15.49
CA HIS A 90 -13.80 -11.10 -14.54
C HIS A 90 -13.69 -12.51 -13.92
N GLU A 91 -13.19 -13.50 -14.68
CA GLU A 91 -12.95 -14.85 -14.16
C GLU A 91 -11.82 -14.86 -13.12
N PHE A 92 -10.72 -14.15 -13.42
CA PHE A 92 -9.62 -13.96 -12.48
C PHE A 92 -10.09 -13.28 -11.19
N VAL A 93 -10.83 -12.16 -11.28
CA VAL A 93 -11.33 -11.42 -10.10
C VAL A 93 -12.19 -12.34 -9.22
N ASN A 94 -13.06 -13.16 -9.82
CA ASN A 94 -13.89 -14.12 -9.10
C ASN A 94 -13.10 -15.28 -8.46
N GLN A 95 -11.92 -15.63 -8.94
CA GLN A 95 -11.11 -16.69 -8.31
C GLN A 95 -10.12 -16.12 -7.28
N CYS A 96 -9.67 -14.88 -7.49
CA CYS A 96 -8.57 -14.28 -6.75
C CYS A 96 -9.01 -13.62 -5.42
N TYR A 97 -10.27 -13.19 -5.28
CA TYR A 97 -10.69 -12.42 -4.10
C TYR A 97 -10.52 -13.16 -2.76
N GLN A 98 -10.76 -14.47 -2.72
CA GLN A 98 -10.61 -15.28 -1.50
C GLN A 98 -9.15 -15.35 -1.04
N ILE A 99 -8.24 -15.71 -1.96
CA ILE A 99 -6.81 -15.86 -1.66
C ILE A 99 -6.17 -14.52 -1.29
N VAL A 100 -6.54 -13.44 -2.01
CA VAL A 100 -6.04 -12.09 -1.73
C VAL A 100 -6.60 -11.58 -0.41
N GLY A 101 -7.90 -11.77 -0.15
CA GLY A 101 -8.53 -11.32 1.09
C GLY A 101 -7.91 -11.99 2.32
N ALA A 102 -7.67 -13.30 2.27
CA ALA A 102 -7.00 -14.03 3.34
C ALA A 102 -5.59 -13.51 3.62
N ALA A 103 -4.75 -13.39 2.58
CA ALA A 103 -3.40 -12.88 2.67
C ALA A 103 -3.33 -11.43 3.20
N LEU A 104 -4.22 -10.56 2.73
CA LEU A 104 -4.28 -9.16 3.16
C LEU A 104 -4.75 -9.04 4.61
N SER A 105 -5.74 -9.85 5.04
CA SER A 105 -6.22 -9.88 6.43
C SER A 105 -5.11 -10.22 7.43
N VAL A 106 -4.22 -11.15 7.08
CA VAL A 106 -3.05 -11.47 7.90
C VAL A 106 -2.02 -10.34 7.87
N SER A 107 -1.83 -9.69 6.72
CA SER A 107 -0.79 -8.68 6.53
C SER A 107 -1.11 -7.33 7.19
N VAL A 108 -2.37 -6.90 7.21
CA VAL A 108 -2.78 -5.66 7.90
C VAL A 108 -2.64 -5.73 9.42
N LYS A 109 -2.56 -6.93 9.98
CA LYS A 109 -2.35 -7.18 11.41
C LYS A 109 -0.89 -7.44 11.79
N ASP A 110 0.05 -7.30 10.84
CA ASP A 110 1.46 -7.50 11.15
C ASP A 110 1.91 -6.46 12.19
N LEU A 111 2.62 -6.92 13.22
CA LEU A 111 3.15 -6.07 14.29
C LEU A 111 4.24 -5.10 13.78
N ARG A 112 4.78 -5.35 12.59
CA ARG A 112 5.75 -4.48 11.92
C ARG A 112 5.02 -3.46 11.07
N SER A 113 5.18 -2.19 11.44
CA SER A 113 4.52 -1.06 10.76
C SER A 113 4.83 -1.00 9.27
N GLN A 114 5.98 -1.48 8.81
CA GLN A 114 6.32 -1.55 7.39
C GLN A 114 5.36 -2.46 6.62
N VAL A 115 5.13 -3.68 7.11
CA VAL A 115 4.26 -4.67 6.47
C VAL A 115 2.80 -4.22 6.55
N CYS A 116 2.38 -3.73 7.72
CA CYS A 116 1.03 -3.19 7.91
C CYS A 116 0.76 -2.01 6.97
N ARG A 117 1.66 -1.03 6.90
CA ARG A 117 1.54 0.13 6.00
C ARG A 117 1.46 -0.30 4.54
N GLU A 118 2.34 -1.20 4.12
CA GLU A 118 2.35 -1.72 2.75
C GLU A 118 1.05 -2.46 2.41
N ALA A 119 0.50 -3.23 3.35
CA ALA A 119 -0.77 -3.92 3.18
C ALA A 119 -1.93 -2.92 3.01
N CYS A 120 -1.98 -1.85 3.81
CA CYS A 120 -2.96 -0.78 3.67
C CYS A 120 -2.88 -0.07 2.31
N ILE A 121 -1.66 0.20 1.81
CA ILE A 121 -1.45 0.77 0.47
C ILE A 121 -1.96 -0.19 -0.61
N THR A 122 -1.67 -1.48 -0.50
CA THR A 122 -2.16 -2.50 -1.44
C THR A 122 -3.68 -2.64 -1.44
N ILE A 123 -4.31 -2.64 -0.27
CA ILE A 123 -5.78 -2.63 -0.14
C ILE A 123 -6.37 -1.41 -0.83
N ALA A 124 -5.86 -0.21 -0.50
CA ALA A 124 -6.36 1.02 -1.10
C ALA A 124 -6.21 1.02 -2.62
N TYR A 125 -5.07 0.57 -3.14
CA TYR A 125 -4.86 0.41 -4.58
C TYR A 125 -5.88 -0.55 -5.19
N PHE A 126 -6.12 -1.71 -4.57
CA PHE A 126 -7.07 -2.70 -5.09
C PHE A 126 -8.50 -2.15 -5.07
N CYS A 127 -8.89 -1.39 -4.04
CA CYS A 127 -10.16 -0.67 -4.03
C CYS A 127 -10.32 0.23 -5.26
N THR A 128 -9.26 0.98 -5.63
CA THR A 128 -9.32 1.87 -6.81
C THR A 128 -9.40 1.13 -8.14
N LYS A 129 -8.86 -0.10 -8.22
CA LYS A 129 -8.81 -0.88 -9.47
C LYS A 129 -10.00 -1.83 -9.65
N MET A 130 -10.47 -2.45 -8.58
CA MET A 130 -11.62 -3.38 -8.64
C MET A 130 -12.97 -2.65 -8.52
N GLY A 131 -12.99 -1.42 -8.01
CA GLY A 131 -14.22 -0.65 -7.83
C GLY A 131 -15.24 -1.42 -7.01
N THR A 132 -16.47 -1.53 -7.52
CA THR A 132 -17.56 -2.25 -6.85
C THR A 132 -17.25 -3.74 -6.64
N ASN A 133 -16.38 -4.37 -7.42
CA ASN A 133 -16.03 -5.78 -7.27
C ASN A 133 -15.12 -6.06 -6.05
N PHE A 134 -14.58 -5.03 -5.41
CA PHE A 134 -13.72 -5.18 -4.23
C PHE A 134 -14.47 -5.65 -2.98
N TRP A 135 -15.80 -5.55 -2.95
CA TRP A 135 -16.60 -5.76 -1.73
C TRP A 135 -16.32 -7.09 -1.02
N LYS A 136 -16.10 -8.18 -1.78
CA LYS A 136 -15.79 -9.50 -1.21
C LYS A 136 -14.43 -9.53 -0.50
N VAL A 137 -13.44 -8.83 -1.04
CA VAL A 137 -12.13 -8.66 -0.39
C VAL A 137 -12.28 -7.79 0.85
N ALA A 138 -13.03 -6.69 0.74
CA ALA A 138 -13.30 -5.79 1.86
C ALA A 138 -13.97 -6.53 3.02
N GLU A 139 -14.96 -7.39 2.74
CA GLU A 139 -15.63 -8.20 3.75
C GLU A 139 -14.63 -9.08 4.53
N LEU A 140 -13.75 -9.80 3.83
CA LEU A 140 -12.75 -10.65 4.47
C LEU A 140 -11.73 -9.87 5.31
N VAL A 141 -11.31 -8.69 4.86
CA VAL A 141 -10.36 -7.85 5.58
C VAL A 141 -11.04 -7.18 6.78
N LEU A 142 -12.19 -6.55 6.58
CA LEU A 142 -12.92 -5.77 7.60
C LEU A 142 -13.57 -6.64 8.68
N GLN A 143 -14.15 -7.80 8.32
CA GLN A 143 -14.73 -8.72 9.32
C GLN A 143 -13.67 -9.27 10.29
N ARG A 144 -12.40 -9.19 9.90
CA ARG A 144 -11.30 -9.70 10.70
C ARG A 144 -10.49 -8.60 11.35
N LEU A 145 -10.60 -7.33 10.98
CA LEU A 145 -9.93 -6.22 11.68
C LEU A 145 -10.53 -6.01 13.07
#